data_AF-A0A2X3DYT6-F1
#
_entry.id   AF-A0A2X3DYT6-F1
#
_cell.length_a   1.000
_cell.length_b   1.000
_cell.length_c   1.000
_cell.angle_alpha   90.00
_cell.angle_beta   90.00
_cell.angle_gamma   90.00
#
_symmetry.space_group_name_H-M   'P 1'
#
loop_
_entity.id
_entity.type
_entity.pdbx_description
1 polymer ?
#
loop_
_entity_poly.entity_id
_entity_poly.type
_entity_poly.pdbx_seq_one_letter_code
_entity_poly.pdbx_strand_id
1 'polypeptide(L)'
;MLIEKAIVLLNEFAETKKDEDFKEFAQNLTFFVLKYKNEHNINDIKTFIDLMKQNTDDKNKEQLKRAISSISLAEECIQNGFVDYEKFYKNFKEYKLEDSFVQEESNLQSNKEFLETNTNKEDIVSKELLTSLQDLTLLSEDSQNKKQEVQRLQNLKEEEDFYKPEIAEKKQTYSPSVNAMLGFIKDKDQIHFPFAKEETLNSKFFMLCFNKELKRMGVQEIQKLIDSIKAKNEALRKEIEELDEQKINLMKELKEELIDNQKLSTLNEINQKDAEQRLEENKSSIEESPKHNIQNEKFSKVFKATKNRNRQ
;
A
#
# COMPACT_ATOMS: atom_id res chain seq x y z
N MET A 1 7.44 16.13 9.70
CA MET A 1 7.52 15.68 11.11
C MET A 1 6.60 14.47 11.33
N LEU A 2 6.83 13.37 10.61
CA LEU A 2 6.00 12.17 10.71
C LEU A 2 6.82 11.05 11.39
N ILE A 3 8.00 10.73 10.85
CA ILE A 3 8.89 9.68 11.35
C ILE A 3 9.40 10.00 12.77
N GLU A 4 9.89 11.21 13.02
CA GLU A 4 10.38 11.59 14.36
C GLU A 4 9.30 11.46 15.44
N LYS A 5 8.07 11.90 15.14
CA LYS A 5 6.93 11.78 16.05
C LYS A 5 6.52 10.33 16.24
N ALA A 6 6.54 9.54 15.17
CA ALA A 6 6.19 8.13 15.23
C ALA A 6 7.14 7.35 16.14
N ILE A 7 8.43 7.70 16.15
CA ILE A 7 9.45 7.08 17.02
C ILE A 7 9.29 7.49 18.48
N VAL A 8 8.94 8.76 18.75
CA VAL A 8 8.61 9.20 20.13
C VAL A 8 7.43 8.40 20.69
N LEU A 9 6.35 8.29 19.90
CA LEU A 9 5.16 7.53 20.28
C LEU A 9 5.43 6.02 20.40
N LEU A 10 6.32 5.46 19.57
CA LEU A 10 6.78 4.07 19.72
C LEU A 10 7.44 3.87 21.08
N ASN A 11 8.29 4.80 21.50
CA ASN A 11 8.99 4.70 22.78
C ASN A 11 8.01 4.79 23.97
N GLU A 12 7.04 5.70 23.92
CA GLU A 12 5.95 5.77 24.91
C GLU A 12 5.13 4.47 24.95
N PHE A 13 4.80 3.93 23.78
CA PHE A 13 4.07 2.66 23.66
C PHE A 13 4.89 1.48 24.20
N ALA A 14 6.19 1.41 23.93
CA ALA A 14 7.06 0.34 24.41
C ALA A 14 7.12 0.27 25.95
N GLU A 15 7.06 1.41 26.63
CA GLU A 15 7.01 1.44 28.11
C GLU A 15 5.73 0.80 28.67
N THR A 16 4.64 0.75 27.90
CA THR A 16 3.40 0.05 28.30
C THR A 16 3.50 -1.48 28.19
N LYS A 17 4.53 -1.99 27.51
CA LYS A 17 4.75 -3.44 27.32
C LYS A 17 5.71 -3.99 28.37
N LYS A 18 5.50 -5.24 28.78
CA LYS A 18 6.43 -5.97 29.66
C LYS A 18 7.47 -6.72 28.82
N ASP A 19 8.20 -5.97 28.00
CA ASP A 19 9.08 -6.52 26.98
C ASP A 19 10.37 -5.70 26.86
N GLU A 20 11.42 -6.17 27.53
CA GLU A 20 12.67 -5.43 27.63
C GLU A 20 13.40 -5.31 26.29
N ASP A 21 13.29 -6.32 25.41
CA ASP A 21 13.92 -6.28 24.08
C ASP A 21 13.28 -5.22 23.17
N PHE A 22 11.94 -5.14 23.22
CA PHE A 22 11.19 -4.13 22.46
C PHE A 22 11.40 -2.71 23.02
N LYS A 23 11.52 -2.57 24.35
CA LYS A 23 11.87 -1.29 24.97
C LYS A 23 13.27 -0.84 24.57
N GLU A 24 14.25 -1.73 24.66
CA GLU A 24 15.62 -1.45 24.25
C GLU A 24 15.67 -1.04 22.78
N PHE A 25 14.92 -1.73 21.91
CA PHE A 25 14.77 -1.34 20.51
C PHE A 25 14.24 0.09 20.35
N ALA A 26 13.11 0.42 20.97
CA ALA A 26 12.47 1.73 20.84
C ALA A 26 13.35 2.87 21.39
N GLN A 27 14.06 2.61 22.50
CA GLN A 27 15.01 3.56 23.09
C GLN A 27 16.22 3.78 22.17
N ASN A 28 16.79 2.71 21.62
CA ASN A 28 17.91 2.80 20.69
C ASN A 28 17.54 3.57 19.41
N LEU A 29 16.34 3.34 18.88
CA LEU A 29 15.84 4.06 17.71
C LEU A 29 15.61 5.56 18.03
N THR A 30 15.15 5.87 19.23
CA THR A 30 15.03 7.25 19.72
C THR A 30 16.39 7.93 19.78
N PHE A 31 17.42 7.27 20.33
CA PHE A 31 18.77 7.81 20.37
C PHE A 31 19.36 8.02 18.98
N PHE A 32 19.12 7.09 18.06
CA PHE A 32 19.53 7.22 16.67
C PHE A 32 18.96 8.50 16.03
N VAL A 33 17.65 8.74 16.17
CA VAL A 33 17.02 9.96 15.65
C VAL A 33 17.59 11.21 16.31
N LEU A 34 17.74 11.21 17.64
CA LEU A 34 18.31 12.35 18.37
C LEU A 34 19.73 12.70 17.90
N LYS A 35 20.52 11.70 17.54
CA LYS A 35 21.88 11.87 17.02
C LYS A 35 21.89 12.56 15.65
N TYR A 36 21.02 12.17 14.72
CA TYR A 36 21.09 12.60 13.33
C TYR A 36 20.14 13.73 12.92
N LYS A 37 19.09 14.02 13.71
CA LYS A 37 18.07 15.04 13.35
C LYS A 37 18.56 16.48 13.21
N ASN A 38 19.72 16.80 13.79
CA ASN A 38 20.30 18.15 13.69
C ASN A 38 21.11 18.34 12.39
N GLU A 39 21.55 17.25 11.75
CA GLU A 39 22.42 17.26 10.57
C GLU A 39 21.68 16.76 9.32
N HIS A 40 20.64 15.94 9.50
CA HIS A 40 19.89 15.30 8.42
C HIS A 40 18.38 15.47 8.60
N ASN A 41 17.65 15.52 7.49
CA ASN A 41 16.20 15.50 7.52
C ASN A 41 15.67 14.07 7.72
N ILE A 42 15.50 13.67 8.98
CA ILE A 42 15.00 12.33 9.37
C ILE A 42 13.58 12.05 8.85
N ASN A 43 12.80 13.09 8.53
CA ASN A 43 11.47 12.91 7.98
C ASN A 43 11.46 12.61 6.47
N ASP A 44 12.60 12.72 5.79
CA ASP A 44 12.76 12.22 4.44
C ASP A 44 13.10 10.73 4.49
N ILE A 45 12.23 9.89 3.94
CA ILE A 45 12.34 8.43 4.05
C ILE A 45 13.64 7.90 3.44
N LYS A 46 14.11 8.51 2.34
CA LYS A 46 15.36 8.12 1.69
C LYS A 46 16.55 8.43 2.59
N THR A 47 16.62 9.64 3.13
CA THR A 47 17.64 10.05 4.10
C THR A 47 17.65 9.13 5.33
N PHE A 48 16.47 8.79 5.85
CA PHE A 48 16.34 7.89 7.00
C PHE A 48 16.88 6.49 6.71
N ILE A 49 16.49 5.89 5.57
CA ILE A 49 16.96 4.58 5.13
C ILE A 49 18.48 4.58 4.94
N ASP A 50 19.03 5.59 4.27
CA ASP A 50 20.47 5.69 4.02
C ASP A 50 21.27 5.75 5.33
N LEU A 51 20.80 6.53 6.31
CA LEU A 51 21.43 6.60 7.64
C LEU A 51 21.32 5.28 8.41
N MET A 52 20.18 4.59 8.33
CA MET A 52 20.00 3.28 8.98
C MET A 52 20.99 2.27 8.39
N LYS A 53 21.13 2.23 7.06
CA LYS A 53 22.08 1.35 6.37
C LYS A 53 23.53 1.63 6.76
N GLN A 54 23.94 2.90 6.78
CA GLN A 54 25.31 3.30 7.15
C GLN A 54 25.70 2.93 8.57
N ASN A 55 24.72 2.74 9.47
CA ASN A 55 24.95 2.48 10.89
C ASN A 55 24.56 1.06 11.32
N THR A 56 24.33 0.16 10.37
CA THR A 56 23.97 -1.24 10.62
C THR A 56 25.09 -2.16 10.14
N ASP A 57 25.55 -3.06 11.01
CA ASP A 57 26.40 -4.18 10.59
C ASP A 57 25.52 -5.29 9.99
N ASP A 58 25.59 -5.45 8.67
CA ASP A 58 24.84 -6.45 7.89
C ASP A 58 25.21 -7.90 8.25
N LYS A 59 26.38 -8.11 8.88
CA LYS A 59 26.79 -9.43 9.39
C LYS A 59 26.18 -9.75 10.75
N ASN A 60 25.71 -8.73 11.47
CA ASN A 60 25.00 -8.90 12.74
C ASN A 60 23.50 -9.03 12.49
N LYS A 61 23.00 -10.27 12.52
CA LYS A 61 21.58 -10.59 12.31
C LYS A 61 20.62 -9.81 13.20
N GLU A 62 21.02 -9.49 14.43
CA GLU A 62 20.18 -8.77 15.36
C GLU A 62 20.11 -7.28 15.03
N GLN A 63 21.25 -6.67 14.69
CA GLN A 63 21.28 -5.27 14.23
C GLN A 63 20.52 -5.10 12.92
N LEU A 64 20.71 -6.03 11.97
CA LEU A 64 19.98 -6.02 10.71
C LEU A 64 18.46 -6.09 10.93
N LYS A 65 18.00 -6.97 11.84
CA LYS A 65 16.58 -7.06 12.21
C LYS A 65 16.06 -5.75 12.78
N ARG A 66 16.77 -5.15 13.73
CA ARG A 66 16.37 -3.86 14.33
C ARG A 66 16.35 -2.75 13.27
N ALA A 67 17.28 -2.77 12.32
CA ALA A 67 17.29 -1.81 11.21
C ALA A 67 16.06 -1.96 10.32
N ILE A 68 15.71 -3.19 9.94
CA ILE A 68 14.51 -3.50 9.15
C ILE A 68 13.25 -3.06 9.89
N SER A 69 13.12 -3.38 11.19
CA SER A 69 12.00 -2.92 12.01
C SER A 69 11.86 -1.40 12.02
N SER A 70 12.99 -0.68 12.06
CA SER A 70 13.00 0.79 12.08
C SER A 70 12.54 1.38 10.74
N ILE A 71 12.98 0.77 9.63
CA ILE A 71 12.61 1.18 8.27
C ILE A 71 11.12 0.91 8.03
N SER A 72 10.64 -0.28 8.40
CA SER A 72 9.22 -0.64 8.27
C SER A 72 8.30 0.32 9.03
N LEU A 73 8.69 0.77 10.22
CA LEU A 73 7.95 1.80 10.96
C LEU A 73 7.88 3.13 10.19
N ALA A 74 9.00 3.55 9.61
CA ALA A 74 9.06 4.78 8.83
C ALA A 74 8.21 4.69 7.55
N GLU A 75 8.25 3.55 6.86
CA GLU A 75 7.42 3.26 5.69
C GLU A 75 5.93 3.30 6.03
N GLU A 76 5.50 2.59 7.09
CA GLU A 76 4.11 2.59 7.54
C GLU A 76 3.64 4.01 7.86
N CYS A 77 4.48 4.79 8.56
CA CYS A 77 4.18 6.17 8.91
C CYS A 77 4.02 7.07 7.67
N ILE A 78 4.86 6.90 6.64
CA ILE A 78 4.80 7.70 5.41
C ILE A 78 3.65 7.26 4.51
N GLN A 79 3.39 5.97 4.39
CA GLN A 79 2.33 5.42 3.55
C GLN A 79 0.93 5.70 4.12
N ASN A 80 0.75 5.52 5.43
CA ASN A 80 -0.56 5.60 6.08
C ASN A 80 -0.79 6.93 6.81
N GLY A 81 0.25 7.72 7.04
CA GLY A 81 0.19 8.93 7.87
C GLY A 81 0.13 8.66 9.38
N PHE A 82 0.11 7.40 9.81
CA PHE A 82 0.13 6.93 11.19
C PHE A 82 0.78 5.54 11.27
N VAL A 83 1.06 5.06 12.48
CA VAL A 83 1.59 3.71 12.75
C VAL A 83 0.63 2.98 13.69
N ASP A 84 0.24 1.74 13.34
CA ASP A 84 -0.45 0.85 14.27
C ASP A 84 0.56 0.16 15.18
N TYR A 85 0.80 0.74 16.35
CA TYR A 85 1.82 0.26 17.28
C TYR A 85 1.55 -1.15 17.85
N GLU A 86 0.29 -1.58 17.95
CA GLU A 86 -0.04 -2.94 18.38
C GLU A 86 0.28 -3.96 17.29
N LYS A 87 -0.06 -3.64 16.04
CA LYS A 87 0.33 -4.46 14.89
C LYS A 87 1.84 -4.49 14.72
N PHE A 88 2.50 -3.34 14.83
CA PHE A 88 3.96 -3.23 14.75
C PHE A 88 4.65 -4.07 15.81
N TYR A 89 4.20 -4.03 17.07
CA TYR A 89 4.75 -4.84 18.14
C TYR A 89 4.57 -6.36 17.92
N LYS A 90 3.40 -6.78 17.43
CA LYS A 90 3.19 -8.19 17.04
C LYS A 90 4.15 -8.61 15.93
N ASN A 91 4.33 -7.76 14.91
CA ASN A 91 5.24 -8.04 13.80
C ASN A 91 6.71 -8.08 14.24
N PHE A 92 7.11 -7.18 15.14
CA PHE A 92 8.43 -7.16 15.77
C PHE A 92 8.70 -8.47 16.52
N LYS A 93 7.71 -8.97 17.27
CA LYS A 93 7.81 -10.24 18.01
C LYS A 93 7.82 -11.49 17.14
N GLU A 94 6.91 -11.53 16.19
CA GLU A 94 6.70 -12.70 15.33
C GLU A 94 7.71 -12.74 14.19
N TYR A 95 8.57 -11.73 14.06
CA TYR A 95 9.49 -11.51 12.94
C TYR A 95 8.77 -11.58 11.58
N LYS A 96 7.50 -11.18 11.54
CA LYS A 96 6.67 -11.08 10.33
C LYS A 96 6.80 -9.71 9.66
N LEU A 97 7.95 -9.08 9.78
CA LEU A 97 8.26 -7.91 8.99
C LEU A 97 8.54 -8.43 7.60
N GLU A 98 7.68 -8.06 6.65
CA GLU A 98 7.71 -8.53 5.27
C GLU A 98 9.14 -8.52 4.73
N ASP A 99 9.54 -9.66 4.16
CA ASP A 99 10.87 -10.03 3.64
C ASP A 99 11.39 -9.11 2.51
N SER A 100 10.80 -7.92 2.30
CA SER A 100 11.14 -7.00 1.20
C SER A 100 12.61 -6.56 1.26
N PHE A 101 13.15 -6.30 2.46
CA PHE A 101 14.50 -5.76 2.62
C PHE A 101 15.61 -6.81 2.52
N VAL A 102 15.39 -8.02 3.06
CA VAL A 102 16.38 -9.10 3.01
C VAL A 102 16.47 -9.69 1.60
N GLN A 103 15.36 -9.74 0.87
CA GLN A 103 15.37 -10.18 -0.52
C GLN A 103 16.03 -9.18 -1.46
N GLU A 104 15.97 -7.86 -1.23
CA GLU A 104 16.67 -6.92 -2.11
C GLU A 104 18.20 -6.98 -1.95
N GLU A 105 18.74 -6.95 -0.73
CA GLU A 105 20.21 -6.91 -0.53
C GLU A 105 20.90 -8.27 -0.74
N SER A 106 20.28 -9.39 -0.33
CA SER A 106 20.85 -10.71 -0.62
C SER A 106 20.79 -11.05 -2.11
N ASN A 107 19.78 -10.57 -2.86
CA ASN A 107 19.75 -10.70 -4.31
C ASN A 107 20.63 -9.68 -5.04
N LEU A 108 20.87 -8.48 -4.51
CA LEU A 108 21.78 -7.48 -5.12
C LEU A 108 23.26 -7.86 -4.96
N GLN A 109 23.67 -8.37 -3.79
CA GLN A 109 25.07 -8.69 -3.51
C GLN A 109 25.50 -10.03 -4.14
N SER A 110 24.63 -11.04 -4.11
CA SER A 110 24.90 -12.34 -4.75
C SER A 110 24.82 -12.29 -6.28
N ASN A 111 24.05 -11.37 -6.86
CA ASN A 111 24.10 -11.08 -8.29
C ASN A 111 25.34 -10.24 -8.67
N LYS A 112 25.78 -9.29 -7.82
CA LYS A 112 27.01 -8.49 -8.09
C LYS A 112 28.28 -9.34 -8.07
N GLU A 113 28.46 -10.20 -7.07
CA GLU A 113 29.67 -11.05 -7.00
C GLU A 113 29.76 -12.09 -8.12
N PHE A 114 28.62 -12.51 -8.71
CA PHE A 114 28.62 -13.40 -9.88
C PHE A 114 28.84 -12.67 -11.22
N LEU A 115 28.74 -11.32 -11.23
CA LEU A 115 28.76 -10.47 -12.44
C LEU A 115 30.09 -9.73 -12.68
N GLU A 116 31.09 -9.90 -11.82
CA GLU A 116 32.37 -9.16 -11.88
C GLU A 116 33.53 -9.90 -12.57
N THR A 117 33.26 -10.97 -13.31
CA THR A 117 34.30 -11.60 -14.14
C THR A 117 33.96 -11.52 -15.63
N ASN A 118 34.66 -10.60 -16.32
CA ASN A 118 34.66 -10.25 -17.75
C ASN A 118 33.66 -9.19 -18.25
N THR A 119 34.24 -8.12 -18.81
CA THR A 119 33.59 -7.01 -19.51
C THR A 119 33.43 -7.32 -21.01
N ASN A 120 32.57 -8.30 -21.35
CA ASN A 120 32.16 -8.53 -22.74
C ASN A 120 30.84 -7.80 -23.06
N LYS A 121 30.67 -7.33 -24.30
CA LYS A 121 29.43 -6.64 -24.76
C LYS A 121 28.16 -7.49 -24.54
N GLU A 122 28.26 -8.81 -24.65
CA GLU A 122 27.18 -9.75 -24.37
C GLU A 122 26.72 -9.74 -22.90
N ASP A 123 27.65 -9.55 -21.96
CA ASP A 123 27.32 -9.45 -20.53
C ASP A 123 26.65 -8.12 -20.19
N ILE A 124 26.96 -7.04 -20.92
CA ILE A 124 26.31 -5.73 -20.75
C ILE A 124 24.84 -5.80 -21.20
N VAL A 125 24.58 -6.35 -22.39
CA VAL A 125 23.21 -6.46 -22.94
C VAL A 125 22.37 -7.44 -22.12
N SER A 126 22.97 -8.53 -21.62
CA SER A 126 22.28 -9.46 -20.72
C SER A 126 21.95 -8.81 -19.36
N LYS A 127 22.83 -7.98 -18.80
CA LYS A 127 22.54 -7.20 -17.58
C LYS A 127 21.36 -6.24 -17.78
N GLU A 128 21.34 -5.52 -18.90
CA GLU A 128 20.23 -4.60 -19.23
C GLU A 128 18.88 -5.34 -19.35
N LEU A 129 18.87 -6.54 -19.93
CA LEU A 129 17.68 -7.39 -19.98
C LEU A 129 17.18 -7.73 -18.57
N LEU A 130 18.08 -8.13 -17.67
CA LEU A 130 17.73 -8.49 -16.30
C LEU A 130 17.19 -7.29 -15.51
N THR A 131 17.82 -6.12 -15.62
CA THR A 131 17.30 -4.88 -15.01
C THR A 131 15.92 -4.55 -15.56
N SER A 132 15.72 -4.64 -16.88
CA SER A 132 14.42 -4.35 -17.49
C SER A 132 13.32 -5.30 -17.01
N LEU A 133 13.65 -6.58 -16.79
CA LEU A 133 12.73 -7.58 -16.22
C LEU A 133 12.41 -7.34 -14.74
N GLN A 134 13.36 -6.86 -13.96
CA GLN A 134 13.13 -6.47 -12.58
C GLN A 134 12.15 -5.29 -12.52
N ASP A 135 12.37 -4.27 -13.34
CA ASP A 135 11.45 -3.13 -13.47
C ASP A 135 10.04 -3.59 -13.85
N LEU A 136 9.92 -4.51 -14.80
CA LEU A 136 8.63 -5.07 -15.25
C LEU A 136 7.87 -5.76 -14.11
N THR A 137 8.60 -6.50 -13.28
CA THR A 137 8.03 -7.22 -12.14
C THR A 137 7.47 -6.22 -11.11
N LEU A 138 8.26 -5.20 -10.76
CA LEU A 138 7.87 -4.16 -9.81
C LEU A 138 6.67 -3.35 -10.32
N LEU A 139 6.69 -2.94 -11.58
CA LEU A 139 5.58 -2.20 -12.20
C LEU A 139 4.30 -3.05 -12.26
N SER A 140 4.44 -4.35 -12.50
CA SER A 140 3.28 -5.26 -12.54
C SER A 140 2.66 -5.43 -11.15
N GLU A 141 3.47 -5.52 -10.10
CA GLU A 141 3.01 -5.55 -8.70
C GLU A 141 2.31 -4.23 -8.31
N ASP A 142 2.91 -3.08 -8.64
CA ASP A 142 2.33 -1.76 -8.35
C ASP A 142 0.99 -1.55 -9.07
N SER A 143 0.91 -1.89 -10.35
CA SER A 143 -0.35 -1.85 -11.12
C SER A 143 -1.45 -2.71 -10.47
N GLN A 144 -1.12 -3.95 -10.06
CA GLN A 144 -2.08 -4.83 -9.38
C GLN A 144 -2.55 -4.25 -8.04
N ASN A 145 -1.64 -3.69 -7.23
CA ASN A 145 -1.96 -3.07 -5.95
C ASN A 145 -2.86 -1.84 -6.13
N LYS A 146 -2.55 -0.97 -7.09
CA LYS A 146 -3.38 0.20 -7.41
C LYS A 146 -4.75 -0.19 -7.92
N LYS A 147 -4.85 -1.23 -8.75
CA LYS A 147 -6.12 -1.76 -9.24
C LYS A 147 -7.00 -2.26 -8.10
N GLN A 148 -6.43 -3.00 -7.14
CA GLN A 148 -7.15 -3.43 -5.94
C GLN A 148 -7.62 -2.24 -5.09
N GLU A 149 -6.78 -1.20 -4.96
CA GLU A 149 -7.13 -0.01 -4.19
C GLU A 149 -8.24 0.81 -4.84
N VAL A 150 -8.18 1.05 -6.16
CA VAL A 150 -9.27 1.67 -6.93
C VAL A 150 -10.56 0.88 -6.76
N GLN A 151 -10.50 -0.45 -6.85
CA GLN A 151 -11.66 -1.32 -6.65
C GLN A 151 -12.23 -1.20 -5.23
N ARG A 152 -11.40 -1.11 -4.19
CA ARG A 152 -11.85 -0.86 -2.81
C ARG A 152 -12.57 0.48 -2.69
N LEU A 153 -12.03 1.54 -3.30
CA LEU A 153 -12.65 2.87 -3.29
C LEU A 153 -13.98 2.90 -4.06
N GLN A 154 -14.09 2.15 -5.16
CA GLN A 154 -15.35 1.98 -5.88
C GLN A 154 -16.38 1.24 -5.03
N ASN A 155 -15.99 0.15 -4.35
CA ASN A 155 -16.89 -0.59 -3.47
C ASN A 155 -17.39 0.26 -2.28
N LEU A 156 -16.61 1.23 -1.80
CA LEU A 156 -17.07 2.18 -0.76
C LEU A 156 -18.23 3.06 -1.22
N LYS A 157 -18.43 3.25 -2.53
CA LYS A 157 -19.61 3.93 -3.08
C LYS A 157 -20.84 3.03 -3.18
N GLU A 158 -20.65 1.72 -3.27
CA GLU A 158 -21.69 0.77 -3.71
C GLU A 158 -22.40 0.00 -2.58
N GLU A 159 -21.84 -0.12 -1.35
CA GLU A 159 -22.48 -0.92 -0.29
C GLU A 159 -22.79 -0.18 1.03
N GLU A 160 -24.04 -0.38 1.50
CA GLU A 160 -24.59 -0.12 2.85
C GLU A 160 -24.08 -1.13 3.92
N ASP A 161 -23.26 -2.14 3.59
CA ASP A 161 -22.73 -3.10 4.57
C ASP A 161 -21.35 -3.63 4.17
N PHE A 162 -20.48 -3.78 5.17
CA PHE A 162 -19.04 -3.98 5.04
C PHE A 162 -18.64 -5.44 4.71
N TYR A 163 -17.72 -5.60 3.74
CA TYR A 163 -16.78 -6.72 3.49
C TYR A 163 -17.26 -7.98 2.72
N LYS A 164 -16.45 -8.39 1.72
CA LYS A 164 -16.24 -9.80 1.34
C LYS A 164 -14.75 -10.14 1.12
N PRO A 165 -14.26 -11.29 1.65
CA PRO A 165 -12.87 -11.73 1.54
C PRO A 165 -12.51 -12.35 0.18
N GLU A 166 -11.19 -12.39 -0.03
CA GLU A 166 -10.41 -12.90 -1.16
C GLU A 166 -10.98 -14.12 -1.91
N ILE A 167 -11.05 -13.98 -3.23
CA ILE A 167 -11.01 -15.13 -4.14
C ILE A 167 -9.54 -15.56 -4.22
N ALA A 168 -9.17 -16.56 -3.45
CA ALA A 168 -7.92 -17.28 -3.66
C ALA A 168 -7.98 -18.00 -5.02
N GLU A 169 -7.47 -17.37 -6.06
CA GLU A 169 -7.17 -18.08 -7.30
C GLU A 169 -6.09 -19.13 -6.99
N LYS A 170 -6.46 -20.41 -7.14
CA LYS A 170 -5.49 -21.51 -7.12
C LYS A 170 -4.52 -21.31 -8.30
N LYS A 171 -3.38 -20.68 -8.03
CA LYS A 171 -2.23 -20.67 -8.95
C LYS A 171 -1.82 -22.13 -9.16
N GLN A 172 -1.95 -22.61 -10.40
CA GLN A 172 -1.40 -23.90 -10.79
C GLN A 172 0.11 -23.88 -10.53
N THR A 173 0.56 -24.80 -9.69
CA THR A 173 1.95 -25.04 -9.33
C THR A 173 2.67 -25.72 -10.49
N TYR A 174 3.01 -24.96 -11.52
CA TYR A 174 4.09 -25.30 -12.42
C TYR A 174 5.23 -24.33 -12.19
N SER A 175 6.37 -24.86 -11.72
CA SER A 175 7.59 -24.07 -11.65
C SER A 175 7.86 -23.48 -13.04
N PRO A 176 7.89 -22.14 -13.19
CA PRO A 176 7.99 -21.48 -14.48
C PRO A 176 9.30 -21.87 -15.17
N SER A 177 9.20 -22.24 -16.44
CA SER A 177 10.36 -22.60 -17.25
C SER A 177 10.97 -21.37 -17.92
N VAL A 178 12.27 -21.43 -18.24
CA VAL A 178 12.95 -20.38 -19.04
C VAL A 178 12.22 -20.11 -20.36
N ASN A 179 11.69 -21.15 -21.01
CA ASN A 179 10.92 -21.01 -22.24
C ASN A 179 9.60 -20.27 -22.03
N ALA A 180 8.94 -20.47 -20.88
CA ALA A 180 7.74 -19.72 -20.53
C ALA A 180 8.06 -18.24 -20.34
N MET A 181 9.18 -17.91 -19.66
CA MET A 181 9.65 -16.53 -19.50
C MET A 181 9.95 -15.88 -20.85
N LEU A 182 10.66 -16.56 -21.73
CA LEU A 182 10.96 -16.06 -23.08
C LEU A 182 9.69 -15.93 -23.94
N GLY A 183 8.73 -16.84 -23.78
CA GLY A 183 7.43 -16.78 -24.42
C GLY A 183 6.66 -15.54 -23.99
N PHE A 184 6.59 -15.29 -22.68
CA PHE A 184 5.99 -14.09 -22.12
C PHE A 184 6.65 -12.80 -22.62
N ILE A 185 7.98 -12.73 -22.66
CA ILE A 185 8.69 -11.54 -23.14
C ILE A 185 8.31 -11.22 -24.59
N LYS A 186 8.09 -12.25 -25.42
CA LYS A 186 7.76 -12.12 -26.85
C LYS A 186 6.27 -11.89 -27.11
N ASP A 187 5.40 -12.33 -26.21
CA ASP A 187 3.97 -12.05 -26.26
C ASP A 187 3.76 -10.54 -26.12
N LYS A 188 3.09 -9.87 -27.06
CA LYS A 188 2.89 -8.42 -26.99
C LYS A 188 1.66 -8.02 -26.18
N ASP A 189 0.71 -8.93 -26.03
CA ASP A 189 -0.59 -8.64 -25.44
C ASP A 189 -0.54 -8.77 -23.91
N GLN A 190 0.30 -9.67 -23.39
CA GLN A 190 0.45 -9.87 -21.95
C GLN A 190 1.45 -8.89 -21.33
N ILE A 191 0.99 -7.78 -20.75
CA ILE A 191 1.88 -6.77 -20.13
C ILE A 191 2.24 -7.07 -18.67
N HIS A 192 1.42 -7.84 -17.94
CA HIS A 192 1.67 -8.14 -16.54
C HIS A 192 2.60 -9.34 -16.38
N PHE A 193 3.52 -9.24 -15.42
CA PHE A 193 4.44 -10.32 -15.10
C PHE A 193 3.67 -11.49 -14.45
N PRO A 194 3.61 -12.67 -15.10
CA PRO A 194 2.68 -13.73 -14.69
C PRO A 194 3.29 -14.73 -13.70
N PHE A 195 4.57 -14.59 -13.36
CA PHE A 195 5.32 -15.58 -12.58
C PHE A 195 5.56 -15.08 -11.15
N ALA A 196 5.68 -16.01 -10.20
CA ALA A 196 6.16 -15.67 -8.87
C ALA A 196 7.65 -15.29 -8.93
N LYS A 197 8.02 -14.24 -8.21
CA LYS A 197 9.39 -13.70 -8.21
C LYS A 197 10.36 -14.70 -7.58
N GLU A 198 9.90 -15.38 -6.53
CA GLU A 198 10.60 -16.42 -5.77
C GLU A 198 10.97 -17.62 -6.65
N GLU A 199 10.12 -17.93 -7.63
CA GLU A 199 10.32 -19.06 -8.55
C GLU A 199 11.14 -18.67 -9.78
N THR A 200 11.34 -17.37 -10.03
CA THR A 200 12.02 -16.83 -11.23
C THR A 200 13.23 -15.97 -10.89
N LEU A 201 13.05 -14.66 -10.79
CA LEU A 201 14.15 -13.69 -10.66
C LEU A 201 14.92 -13.81 -9.34
N ASN A 202 14.26 -14.29 -8.28
CA ASN A 202 14.87 -14.57 -6.98
C ASN A 202 15.34 -16.04 -6.88
N SER A 203 15.03 -16.89 -7.87
CA SER A 203 15.47 -18.29 -7.89
C SER A 203 16.83 -18.42 -8.54
N LYS A 204 17.84 -18.77 -7.73
CA LYS A 204 19.21 -19.02 -8.22
C LYS A 204 19.26 -20.07 -9.33
N PHE A 205 18.48 -21.14 -9.20
CA PHE A 205 18.45 -22.22 -10.21
C PHE A 205 17.86 -21.71 -11.53
N PHE A 206 16.73 -21.00 -11.45
CA PHE A 206 16.10 -20.41 -12.62
C PHE A 206 17.06 -19.43 -13.33
N MET A 207 17.68 -18.52 -12.57
CA MET A 207 18.61 -17.53 -13.11
C MET A 207 19.84 -18.16 -13.76
N LEU A 208 20.36 -19.27 -13.21
CA LEU A 208 21.44 -20.03 -13.86
C LEU A 208 21.02 -20.60 -15.21
N CYS A 209 19.82 -21.17 -15.30
CA CYS A 209 19.28 -21.70 -16.55
C CYS A 209 18.96 -20.57 -17.55
N PHE A 210 18.38 -19.47 -17.08
CA PHE A 210 18.05 -18.31 -17.88
C PHE A 210 19.31 -17.70 -18.51
N ASN A 211 20.34 -17.44 -17.69
CA ASN A 211 21.62 -16.91 -18.18
C ASN A 211 22.33 -17.86 -19.15
N LYS A 212 22.20 -19.19 -18.97
CA LYS A 212 22.72 -20.17 -19.94
C LYS A 212 22.03 -20.05 -21.30
N GLU A 213 20.71 -19.83 -21.33
CA GLU A 213 19.99 -19.61 -22.58
C GLU A 213 20.34 -18.25 -23.19
N LEU A 214 20.48 -17.18 -22.40
CA LEU A 214 20.92 -15.87 -22.91
C LEU A 214 22.29 -15.95 -23.57
N LYS A 215 23.25 -16.67 -22.97
CA LYS A 215 24.58 -16.87 -23.56
C LYS A 215 24.59 -17.65 -24.88
N ARG A 216 23.50 -18.36 -25.19
CA ARG A 216 23.31 -19.05 -26.48
C ARG A 216 22.64 -18.17 -27.52
N MET A 217 22.03 -17.05 -27.12
CA MET A 217 21.36 -16.11 -28.01
C MET A 217 22.34 -15.09 -28.58
N GLY A 218 22.06 -14.62 -29.78
CA GLY A 218 22.81 -13.51 -30.36
C GLY A 218 22.45 -12.17 -29.71
N VAL A 219 23.40 -11.23 -29.64
CA VAL A 219 23.17 -9.88 -29.09
C VAL A 219 21.93 -9.19 -29.66
N GLN A 220 21.68 -9.35 -30.97
CA GLN A 220 20.49 -8.79 -31.62
C GLN A 220 19.17 -9.40 -31.14
N GLU A 221 19.17 -10.67 -30.76
CA GLU A 221 17.99 -11.33 -30.21
C GLU A 221 17.73 -10.86 -28.79
N ILE A 222 18.78 -10.73 -27.97
CA ILE A 222 18.67 -10.17 -26.61
C ILE A 222 18.16 -8.73 -26.68
N GLN A 223 18.62 -7.93 -27.64
CA GLN A 223 18.12 -6.57 -27.84
C GLN A 223 16.62 -6.53 -28.13
N LYS A 224 16.10 -7.44 -28.97
CA LYS A 224 14.65 -7.53 -29.23
C LYS A 224 13.86 -7.88 -27.98
N LEU A 225 14.42 -8.72 -27.10
CA LEU A 225 13.81 -9.03 -25.81
C LEU A 225 13.77 -7.79 -24.90
N ILE A 226 14.87 -7.03 -24.82
CA ILE A 226 14.95 -5.76 -24.09
C ILE A 226 13.89 -4.78 -24.60
N ASP A 227 13.81 -4.57 -25.91
CA ASP A 227 12.87 -3.62 -26.51
C ASP A 227 11.42 -4.02 -26.22
N SER A 228 11.13 -5.33 -26.23
CA SER A 228 9.81 -5.87 -25.89
C SER A 228 9.47 -5.63 -24.41
N ILE A 229 10.42 -5.81 -23.50
CA ILE A 229 10.22 -5.53 -22.08
C ILE A 229 10.06 -4.04 -21.82
N LYS A 230 10.85 -3.18 -22.46
CA LYS A 230 10.71 -1.72 -22.35
C LYS A 230 9.33 -1.25 -22.81
N ALA A 231 8.80 -1.83 -23.89
CA ALA A 231 7.44 -1.53 -24.34
C ALA A 231 6.37 -1.94 -23.30
N LYS A 232 6.53 -3.09 -22.63
CA LYS A 232 5.65 -3.51 -21.53
C LYS A 232 5.77 -2.60 -20.31
N ASN A 233 6.99 -2.21 -19.93
CA ASN A 233 7.22 -1.27 -18.83
C ASN A 233 6.52 0.07 -19.10
N GLU A 234 6.61 0.56 -20.33
CA GLU A 234 5.93 1.80 -20.72
C GLU A 234 4.40 1.66 -20.71
N ALA A 235 3.86 0.51 -21.13
CA ALA A 235 2.43 0.24 -21.03
C ALA A 235 1.95 0.20 -19.57
N LEU A 236 2.69 -0.47 -18.68
CA LEU A 236 2.37 -0.52 -17.25
C LEU A 236 2.47 0.85 -16.58
N ARG A 237 3.45 1.69 -16.94
CA ARG A 237 3.54 3.06 -16.42
C ARG A 237 2.30 3.88 -16.76
N LYS A 238 1.78 3.75 -17.98
CA LYS A 238 0.53 4.41 -18.40
C LYS A 238 -0.67 3.87 -17.65
N GLU A 239 -0.77 2.55 -17.47
CA GLU A 239 -1.84 1.94 -16.68
C GLU A 239 -1.81 2.44 -15.23
N ILE A 240 -0.62 2.53 -14.62
CA ILE A 240 -0.43 3.06 -13.26
C ILE A 240 -0.88 4.53 -13.18
N GLU A 241 -0.50 5.35 -14.16
CA GLU A 241 -0.91 6.76 -14.24
C GLU A 241 -2.45 6.89 -14.35
N GLU A 242 -3.08 6.10 -15.22
CA GLU A 242 -4.54 6.06 -15.35
C GLU A 242 -5.23 5.62 -14.04
N LEU A 243 -4.68 4.62 -13.34
CA LEU A 243 -5.21 4.16 -12.05
C LEU A 243 -5.04 5.23 -10.96
N ASP A 244 -3.95 5.99 -10.96
CA ASP A 244 -3.74 7.10 -10.03
C ASP A 244 -4.72 8.25 -10.29
N GLU A 245 -4.98 8.58 -11.55
CA GLU A 245 -6.02 9.57 -11.90
C GLU A 245 -7.41 9.09 -11.47
N GLN A 246 -7.75 7.82 -11.70
CA GLN A 246 -9.01 7.23 -11.23
C GLN A 246 -9.13 7.30 -9.71
N LYS A 247 -8.06 6.98 -8.98
CA LYS A 247 -8.01 7.07 -7.52
C LYS A 247 -8.25 8.50 -7.03
N ILE A 248 -7.58 9.48 -7.63
CA ILE A 248 -7.73 10.90 -7.27
C ILE A 248 -9.18 11.36 -7.49
N ASN A 249 -9.77 11.01 -8.63
CA ASN A 249 -11.14 11.37 -8.95
C ASN A 249 -12.14 10.72 -7.98
N LEU A 250 -12.02 9.41 -7.71
CA LEU A 250 -12.85 8.70 -6.74
C LEU A 250 -12.74 9.29 -5.33
N MET A 251 -11.53 9.61 -4.88
CA MET A 251 -11.32 10.25 -3.58
C MET A 251 -11.96 11.64 -3.51
N LYS A 252 -11.94 12.40 -4.60
CA LYS A 252 -12.59 13.72 -4.65
C LYS A 252 -14.11 13.58 -4.56
N GLU A 253 -14.68 12.65 -5.31
CA GLU A 253 -16.11 12.38 -5.27
C GLU A 253 -16.56 11.88 -3.89
N LEU A 254 -15.83 10.95 -3.26
CA LEU A 254 -16.11 10.48 -1.90
C LEU A 254 -16.05 11.62 -0.87
N LYS A 255 -15.13 12.58 -1.02
CA LYS A 255 -15.07 13.76 -0.15
C LYS A 255 -16.26 14.69 -0.33
N GLU A 256 -16.70 14.90 -1.57
CA GLU A 256 -17.90 15.71 -1.86
C GLU A 256 -19.16 15.04 -1.29
N GLU A 257 -19.32 13.73 -1.47
CA GLU A 257 -20.41 12.94 -0.88
C GLU A 257 -20.40 12.99 0.66
N LEU A 258 -19.23 12.91 1.30
CA LEU A 258 -19.10 13.05 2.76
C LEU A 258 -19.52 14.44 3.25
N ILE A 259 -19.13 15.50 2.55
CA ILE A 259 -19.51 16.88 2.90
C ILE A 259 -21.03 17.04 2.79
N ASP A 260 -21.64 16.51 1.73
CA ASP A 260 -23.09 16.61 1.54
C ASP A 260 -23.85 15.77 2.58
N ASN A 261 -23.35 14.59 2.94
CA ASN A 261 -23.89 13.79 4.05
C ASN A 261 -23.78 14.51 5.40
N GLN A 262 -22.67 15.20 5.68
CA GLN A 262 -22.53 16.01 6.90
C GLN A 262 -23.55 17.16 6.94
N LYS A 263 -23.72 17.90 5.83
CA LYS A 263 -24.74 18.96 5.75
C LYS A 263 -26.14 18.41 5.98
N LEU A 264 -26.47 17.26 5.38
CA LEU A 264 -27.76 16.58 5.58
C LEU A 264 -27.96 16.17 7.04
N SER A 265 -26.94 15.63 7.70
CA SER A 265 -26.99 15.26 9.12
C SER A 265 -27.25 16.48 10.00
N THR A 266 -26.51 17.58 9.80
CA THR A 266 -26.71 18.83 10.54
C THR A 266 -28.10 19.41 10.32
N LEU A 267 -28.61 19.39 9.08
CA LEU A 267 -29.96 19.85 8.76
C LEU A 267 -31.03 18.98 9.45
N ASN A 268 -30.82 17.67 9.51
CA ASN A 268 -31.72 16.75 10.22
C ASN A 268 -31.71 16.99 11.73
N GLU A 269 -30.54 17.24 12.34
CA GLU A 269 -30.42 17.58 13.76
C GLU A 269 -31.12 18.90 14.10
N ILE A 270 -30.98 19.92 13.25
CA ILE A 270 -31.70 21.20 13.41
C ILE A 270 -33.21 20.97 13.30
N ASN A 271 -33.66 20.22 12.30
CA ASN A 271 -35.08 19.89 12.14
C ASN A 271 -35.65 19.09 13.32
N GLN A 272 -34.84 18.19 13.92
CA GLN A 272 -35.24 17.45 15.12
C GLN A 272 -35.35 18.37 16.34
N LYS A 273 -34.37 19.24 16.58
CA LYS A 273 -34.41 20.22 17.67
C LYS A 273 -35.57 21.20 17.52
N ASP A 274 -35.85 21.67 16.31
CA ASP A 274 -36.99 22.54 16.02
C ASP A 274 -38.33 21.79 16.24
N ALA A 275 -38.40 20.50 15.91
CA ALA A 275 -39.58 19.68 16.17
C ALA A 275 -39.77 19.42 17.68
N GLU A 276 -38.70 19.19 18.43
CA GLU A 276 -38.72 19.03 19.89
C GLU A 276 -39.13 20.32 20.60
N GLN A 277 -38.57 21.48 20.20
CA GLN A 277 -39.00 22.78 20.74
C GLN A 277 -40.47 23.07 20.46
N ARG A 278 -40.97 22.79 19.26
CA ARG A 278 -42.40 22.94 18.95
C ARG A 278 -43.29 21.98 19.76
N LEU A 279 -42.79 20.82 20.15
CA LEU A 279 -43.51 19.89 21.03
C LEU A 279 -43.50 20.35 22.49
N GLU A 280 -42.44 21.00 22.95
CA GLU A 280 -42.36 21.62 24.29
C GLU A 280 -43.22 22.89 24.41
N GLU A 281 -43.21 23.76 23.39
CA GLU A 281 -44.08 24.96 23.33
C GLU A 281 -45.57 24.61 23.28
N ASN A 282 -45.92 23.48 22.64
CA ASN A 282 -47.30 22.97 22.66
C ASN A 282 -47.68 22.32 24.00
N LYS A 283 -46.73 21.85 24.82
CA LYS A 283 -47.01 21.33 26.17
C LYS A 283 -47.19 22.44 27.21
N SER A 284 -46.42 23.53 27.12
CA SER A 284 -46.56 24.69 28.00
C SER A 284 -47.84 25.49 27.75
N SER A 285 -48.47 25.30 26.58
CA SER A 285 -49.73 25.96 26.21
C SER A 285 -51.01 25.19 26.64
N ILE A 286 -50.88 24.05 27.35
CA ILE A 286 -52.04 23.19 27.74
C ILE A 286 -52.49 23.39 29.20
N GLU A 287 -51.81 24.19 30.03
CA GLU A 287 -52.23 24.42 31.43
C GLU A 287 -53.35 25.47 31.65
N GLU A 288 -53.86 26.13 30.60
CA GLU A 288 -55.10 26.93 30.71
C GLU A 288 -56.12 26.51 29.64
N SER A 289 -56.99 25.57 30.01
CA SER A 289 -58.23 25.29 29.26
C SER A 289 -59.37 26.16 29.80
N PRO A 290 -60.31 26.61 28.94
CA PRO A 290 -61.44 25.73 28.68
C PRO A 290 -61.90 25.67 27.21
N LYS A 291 -62.07 24.42 26.76
CA LYS A 291 -63.04 23.89 25.78
C LYS A 291 -63.47 24.85 24.64
N HIS A 292 -62.89 24.65 23.46
CA HIS A 292 -63.67 24.74 22.23
C HIS A 292 -63.32 23.62 21.25
N ASN A 293 -64.37 22.87 20.90
CA ASN A 293 -64.38 21.82 19.90
C ASN A 293 -64.33 22.45 18.50
N ILE A 294 -63.24 22.25 17.74
CA ILE A 294 -63.25 22.37 16.27
C ILE A 294 -62.32 21.28 15.70
N GLN A 295 -62.93 20.34 14.99
CA GLN A 295 -62.27 19.44 14.05
C GLN A 295 -61.50 20.28 13.01
N ASN A 296 -60.21 20.01 12.80
CA ASN A 296 -59.67 20.14 11.45
C ASN A 296 -58.43 19.29 11.20
N GLU A 297 -58.45 18.72 10.01
CA GLU A 297 -57.59 17.66 9.52
C GLU A 297 -56.22 18.16 9.04
N LYS A 298 -55.36 17.18 8.75
CA LYS A 298 -54.15 17.22 7.91
C LYS A 298 -52.85 17.64 8.58
N PHE A 299 -52.17 16.66 9.19
CA PHE A 299 -50.74 16.43 8.90
C PHE A 299 -50.44 14.92 8.95
N SER A 300 -50.79 14.23 7.86
CA SER A 300 -50.24 12.92 7.51
C SER A 300 -49.94 12.97 6.02
N LYS A 301 -48.71 13.36 5.68
CA LYS A 301 -48.04 13.14 4.37
C LYS A 301 -46.74 13.96 4.25
N VAL A 302 -45.73 13.70 5.09
CA VAL A 302 -44.32 13.94 4.71
C VAL A 302 -43.40 12.91 5.39
N PHE A 303 -43.74 11.63 5.29
CA PHE A 303 -42.82 10.52 5.61
C PHE A 303 -43.18 9.36 4.70
N LYS A 304 -42.78 9.46 3.43
CA LYS A 304 -42.71 8.39 2.39
C LYS A 304 -42.55 9.03 1.00
N ALA A 305 -41.50 9.81 0.80
CA ALA A 305 -41.17 10.30 -0.55
C ALA A 305 -39.69 10.68 -0.70
N THR A 306 -38.76 9.87 -0.20
CA THR A 306 -37.34 9.95 -0.61
C THR A 306 -36.61 8.60 -0.62
N LYS A 307 -37.28 7.48 -0.31
CA LYS A 307 -36.66 6.15 -0.36
C LYS A 307 -36.65 5.51 -1.77
N ASN A 308 -37.00 6.26 -2.82
CA ASN A 308 -37.22 5.73 -4.19
C ASN A 308 -36.70 6.64 -5.32
N ARG A 309 -35.61 7.39 -5.08
CA ARG A 309 -34.84 8.03 -6.16
C ARG A 309 -33.37 7.86 -5.86
N ASN A 310 -32.84 6.70 -6.25
CA ASN A 310 -31.48 6.48 -6.77
C ASN A 310 -31.29 4.98 -7.06
N ARG A 311 -32.27 4.41 -7.78
CA ARG A 311 -32.12 3.18 -8.55
C ARG A 311 -32.74 3.46 -9.92
N GLN A 312 -31.94 4.03 -10.80
CA GLN A 312 -32.08 3.89 -12.25
C GLN A 312 -30.74 4.15 -12.91
#